data_AF-A0A6B8RQ29-F1
#
_entry.id   AF-A0A6B8RQ29-F1
#
_cell.length_a   1.000
_cell.length_b   1.000
_cell.length_c   1.000
_cell.angle_alpha   90.00
_cell.angle_beta   90.00
_cell.angle_gamma   90.00
#
_symmetry.space_group_name_H-M   'P 1'
#
loop_
_entity.id
_entity.type
_entity.pdbx_description
1 polymer ?
#
loop_
_entity_poly.entity_id
_entity_poly.type
_entity_poly.pdbx_seq_one_letter_code
_entity_poly.pdbx_strand_id
1 'polypeptide(L)' 'MKKIELLNEIKEILQVDMELTDDMKLEEIEDWDSLAIVSVISLFDLLLSVNITSQQVNNCRTIQDLLNLTNGKLE' A
#
# COMPACT_ATOMS: atom_id res chain seq x y z
N MET A 1 -9.41 -5.65 9.91
CA MET A 1 -7.97 -5.84 9.64
C MET A 1 -7.24 -4.70 10.31
N LYS A 2 -6.15 -4.96 11.03
CA LYS A 2 -5.40 -3.90 11.69
C LYS A 2 -4.45 -3.23 10.70
N LYS A 3 -4.19 -1.94 10.89
CA LYS A 3 -3.19 -1.19 10.11
C LYS A 3 -1.84 -1.92 10.02
N ILE A 4 -1.36 -2.46 11.14
CA ILE A 4 -0.05 -3.15 11.19
C ILE A 4 -0.03 -4.43 10.36
N GLU A 5 -1.16 -5.13 10.25
CA GLU A 5 -1.27 -6.32 9.40
C GLU A 5 -1.15 -5.92 7.93
N LEU A 6 -1.85 -4.86 7.51
CA LEU A 6 -1.77 -4.39 6.13
C LEU A 6 -0.36 -3.92 5.76
N LEU A 7 0.33 -3.22 6.66
CA LEU A 7 1.71 -2.80 6.42
C LEU A 7 2.66 -3.99 6.27
N ASN A 8 2.48 -5.05 7.05
CA ASN A 8 3.26 -6.28 6.90
C ASN A 8 2.98 -6.97 5.56
N GLU A 9 1.72 -7.04 5.13
CA GLU A 9 1.38 -7.60 3.82
C GLU A 9 1.96 -6.77 2.67
N ILE A 10 1.91 -5.43 2.75
CA ILE A 10 2.56 -4.54 1.79
C ILE A 10 4.07 -4.80 1.77
N LYS A 11 4.69 -4.94 2.94
CA LYS A 11 6.12 -5.24 3.10
C LYS A 11 6.49 -6.54 2.39
N GLU A 12 5.69 -7.59 2.58
CA GLU A 12 5.90 -8.90 1.96
C GLU A 12 5.74 -8.85 0.43
N ILE A 13 4.70 -8.20 -0.10
CA ILE A 13 4.51 -8.14 -1.56
C ILE A 13 5.57 -7.29 -2.27
N LEU A 14 6.07 -6.25 -1.58
CA LEU A 14 7.11 -5.36 -2.10
C LEU A 14 8.52 -5.89 -1.82
N GLN A 15 8.64 -6.98 -1.04
CA GLN A 15 9.91 -7.60 -0.65
C GLN A 15 10.88 -6.61 -0.01
N VAL A 16 10.36 -5.68 0.80
CA VAL A 16 11.17 -4.68 1.50
C VAL A 16 11.47 -5.15 2.92
N ASP A 17 12.72 -5.07 3.34
CA ASP A 17 13.12 -5.52 4.68
C ASP A 17 12.92 -4.43 5.76
N MET A 18 12.61 -3.20 5.35
CA MET A 18 12.42 -2.07 6.26
C MET A 18 10.99 -1.97 6.81
N GLU A 19 10.84 -1.32 7.97
CA GLU A 19 9.52 -0.97 8.51
C GLU A 19 8.92 0.20 7.74
N LEU A 20 7.66 0.06 7.33
CA LEU A 20 6.92 1.12 6.66
C LEU A 20 6.33 2.07 7.71
N THR A 21 6.69 3.35 7.63
CA THR A 21 6.12 4.41 8.47
C THR A 21 5.12 5.23 7.67
N ASP A 22 4.16 5.86 8.35
CA ASP A 22 3.08 6.62 7.70
C ASP A 22 3.60 7.75 6.80
N ASP A 23 4.68 8.41 7.24
CA ASP A 23 5.34 9.52 6.57
C ASP A 23 6.35 9.10 5.51
N MET A 24 6.66 7.79 5.40
CA MET A 24 7.55 7.26 4.39
C MET A 24 6.99 7.54 3.00
N LYS A 25 7.84 8.06 2.12
CA LYS A 25 7.44 8.30 0.74
C LYS A 25 7.54 7.03 -0.08
N LEU A 26 6.57 6.83 -0.96
CA LEU A 26 6.55 5.68 -1.87
C LEU A 26 7.72 5.76 -2.88
N GLU A 27 8.14 6.96 -3.27
CA GLU A 27 9.30 7.18 -4.14
C GLU A 27 10.65 6.77 -3.51
N GLU A 28 10.70 6.65 -2.18
CA GLU A 28 11.90 6.24 -1.44
C GLU A 28 11.95 4.71 -1.27
N ILE A 29 10.86 4.01 -1.57
CA ILE A 29 10.81 2.55 -1.58
C ILE A 29 11.52 2.06 -2.84
N GLU A 30 12.61 1.30 -2.64
CA GLU A 30 13.29 0.59 -3.72
C GLU A 30 12.28 -0.32 -4.43
N ASP A 31 12.32 -0.36 -5.76
CA ASP A 31 11.37 -1.10 -6.59
C ASP A 31 9.89 -0.61 -6.54
N TRP A 32 9.63 0.64 -6.13
CA TRP A 32 8.33 1.27 -6.37
C TRP A 32 8.11 1.58 -7.86
N ASP A 33 7.69 0.56 -8.62
CA ASP A 33 7.45 0.61 -10.05
C ASP A 33 5.98 0.28 -10.42
N SER A 34 5.73 0.04 -11.71
CA SER A 34 4.37 -0.32 -12.16
C SER A 34 3.91 -1.69 -11.66
N LEU A 35 4.82 -2.62 -11.40
CA LEU A 35 4.50 -3.93 -10.84
C LEU A 35 4.13 -3.81 -9.37
N ALA A 36 4.89 -3.04 -8.58
CA ALA A 36 4.56 -2.71 -7.19
C ALA A 36 3.16 -2.11 -7.08
N ILE A 37 2.81 -1.16 -7.96
CA ILE A 37 1.47 -0.57 -8.03
C ILE A 37 0.40 -1.64 -8.26
N VAL A 38 0.59 -2.54 -9.22
CA VAL A 38 -0.38 -3.62 -9.53
C VAL A 38 -0.53 -4.60 -8.36
N SER A 39 0.57 -4.94 -7.69
CA SER A 39 0.56 -5.80 -6.50
C SER A 39 -0.23 -5.16 -5.36
N VAL A 40 -0.03 -3.86 -5.10
CA VAL A 40 -0.80 -3.11 -4.07
C VAL A 40 -2.28 -3.05 -4.42
N ILE A 41 -2.65 -2.79 -5.69
CA ILE A 41 -4.05 -2.81 -6.14
C ILE A 41 -4.70 -4.18 -5.86
N SER A 42 -3.99 -5.25 -6.21
CA SER A 42 -4.47 -6.62 -6.03
C SER A 42 -4.60 -6.98 -4.55
N LEU A 43 -3.68 -6.51 -3.71
CA LEU A 43 -3.70 -6.71 -2.27
C LEU A 43 -4.92 -6.04 -1.62
N PHE A 44 -5.25 -4.81 -2.01
CA PHE A 44 -6.40 -4.08 -1.49
C PHE A 44 -7.73 -4.74 -1.87
N ASP A 45 -7.84 -5.26 -3.09
CA ASP A 45 -9.02 -6.00 -3.53
C ASP A 45 -9.14 -7.34 -2.76
N LEU A 46 -8.04 -8.07 -2.61
CA LEU A 46 -8.02 -9.37 -1.94
C LEU A 46 -8.32 -9.28 -0.44
N LEU A 47 -7.68 -8.35 0.28
CA LEU A 47 -7.75 -8.30 1.75
C LEU A 47 -8.88 -7.42 2.27
N LEU A 48 -9.22 -6.35 1.55
CA LEU A 48 -10.17 -5.34 2.00
C LEU A 48 -11.45 -5.29 1.15
N SER A 49 -11.48 -6.00 0.02
CA SER A 49 -12.52 -5.87 -1.01
C SER A 49 -12.71 -4.41 -1.44
N VAL A 50 -11.59 -3.67 -1.49
CA VAL A 50 -11.55 -2.28 -1.94
C VAL A 50 -10.93 -2.23 -3.33
N ASN A 51 -11.73 -1.82 -4.30
CA ASN A 51 -11.26 -1.63 -5.66
C ASN A 51 -10.61 -0.25 -5.79
N ILE A 52 -9.27 -0.24 -5.88
CA ILE A 52 -8.48 0.98 -6.12
C ILE A 52 -7.94 0.98 -7.55
N THR A 53 -7.85 2.16 -8.15
CA THR A 53 -7.32 2.32 -9.50
C THR A 53 -5.83 2.66 -9.48
N SER A 54 -5.11 2.32 -10.55
CA SER A 54 -3.71 2.72 -10.72
C SER A 54 -3.54 4.24 -10.66
N GLN A 55 -4.52 5.02 -11.12
CA GLN A 55 -4.49 6.47 -11.00
C GLN A 55 -4.55 6.94 -9.53
N GLN A 56 -5.36 6.30 -8.68
CA GLN A 56 -5.39 6.62 -7.25
C GLN A 56 -4.06 6.30 -6.57
N VAL A 57 -3.47 5.14 -6.89
CA VAL A 57 -2.16 4.75 -6.35
C VAL A 57 -1.06 5.68 -6.81
N ASN A 58 -1.02 6.06 -8.10
CA ASN A 58 -0.03 7.01 -8.63
C ASN A 58 -0.16 8.43 -8.03
N ASN A 59 -1.32 8.79 -7.50
CA ASN A 59 -1.51 10.06 -6.81
C ASN A 59 -1.06 10.02 -5.33
N CYS A 60 -0.82 8.82 -4.78
CA CYS A 60 -0.30 8.65 -3.43
C CYS A 60 1.19 9.00 -3.41
N ARG A 61 1.61 9.74 -2.38
CA ARG A 61 3.01 10.12 -2.17
C ARG A 61 3.62 9.39 -1.00
N THR A 62 2.80 9.02 -0.02
CA THR A 62 3.22 8.43 1.24
C THR A 62 2.47 7.14 1.54
N ILE A 63 2.99 6.34 2.48
CA ILE A 63 2.27 5.18 3.04
C ILE A 63 0.92 5.60 3.62
N GLN A 64 0.84 6.75 4.29
CA GLN A 64 -0.43 7.27 4.80
C GLN A 64 -1.47 7.47 3.67
N ASP A 65 -1.05 7.92 2.49
CA ASP A 65 -1.96 8.07 1.35
C ASP A 65 -2.53 6.72 0.89
N LEU A 66 -1.70 5.67 0.86
CA LEU A 66 -2.16 4.30 0.58
C LEU A 66 -3.16 3.82 1.65
N LEU A 67 -2.85 4.06 2.93
CA LEU A 67 -3.75 3.69 4.03
C LEU A 67 -5.09 4.43 3.95
N ASN A 68 -5.09 5.69 3.47
CA ASN A 68 -6.32 6.45 3.26
C ASN A 68 -7.21 5.83 2.16
N LEU A 69 -6.63 5.11 1.19
CA LEU A 69 -7.41 4.39 0.17
C LEU A 69 -8.19 3.20 0.72
N THR A 70 -7.91 2.74 1.94
CA THR A 70 -8.65 1.62 2.58
C THR A 70 -10.10 1.95 2.93
N ASN A 71 -10.53 3.20 2.75
CA ASN A 71 -11.91 3.66 2.90
C ASN A 71 -12.52 3.32 4.29
N GLY A 72 -11.70 3.37 5.34
CA GLY A 72 -12.12 3.08 6.72
C GLY A 72 -12.30 1.60 7.05
N LYS A 73 -11.75 0.68 6.23
CA LYS A 73 -11.76 -0.78 6.48
C LYS A 73 -10.72 -1.25 7.51
N LEU A 74 -9.90 -0.32 8.00
CA LEU A 74 -8.91 -0.58 9.05
C LEU A 74 -9.51 -0.33 10.44
N GLU A 75 -9.24 -1.25 11.36
CA GLU A 75 -9.56 -1.16 12.80
C GLU A 75 -8.38 -0.59 13.61
#